data_AF-A0A818YMR5-F1
#
_entry.id   AF-A0A818YMR5-F1
#
_cell.length_a   1.000
_cell.length_b   1.000
_cell.length_c   1.000
_cell.angle_alpha   90.00
_cell.angle_beta   90.00
_cell.angle_gamma   90.00
#
_symmetry.space_group_name_H-M   'P 1'
#
loop_
_entity.id
_entity.type
_entity.pdbx_description
1 polymer ?
#
loop_
_entity_poly.entity_id
_entity_poly.type
_entity_poly.pdbx_seq_one_letter_code
_entity_poly.pdbx_strand_id
1 'polypeptide(L)'
;MINCKNATKAKDPKTYIETIIEVYMRFFKIVKEAFDCEPGYITALDTACSKFINDNAVVRDAQKSTKSSELLARYCDLILRKGNKIEQNDIDEKINQIMIVFNYLQDKDVFQKFYGRLLAKRLVEQLSASDDYEESLISKLKATCGFEYASKLQRMFQDIRLSTSLLKEYEADCKDHHSIKIFDFSVMVLTSNSWPFTVPSTFNLPIELKSTLNDFEVFYLKKFNGRQLKCLLQYSKGELQTLYTKPKYILQVSTYQMTVLLLFNEFKNMTFQKMLDTTQIDPESFTQILVSLLKSKVLTCAGINADTLNENLNESGITMNSIIEVNQNFHSNKIKINIIKPIGSAAPNPIDSKPIYASVIEDRKIVIQAAVVRIMKTRQQLKHALLVQEVIEQLSSRFKPEIPMIKQCIDLLLEKEYLERDSNERDVFRYLA
;
A
#
# COMPACT_ATOMS: atom_id res chain seq x y z
N MET A 1 -21.30 -6.13 -24.28
CA MET A 1 -22.11 -5.23 -23.44
C MET A 1 -22.29 -5.89 -22.08
N ILE A 2 -21.66 -5.35 -21.04
CA ILE A 2 -21.85 -5.83 -19.66
C ILE A 2 -23.29 -5.47 -19.27
N ASN A 3 -24.15 -6.47 -19.17
CA ASN A 3 -25.58 -6.29 -18.87
C ASN A 3 -25.75 -5.85 -17.40
N CYS A 4 -26.44 -4.73 -17.19
CA CYS A 4 -26.64 -4.01 -15.92
C CYS A 4 -27.39 -4.77 -14.81
N LYS A 5 -27.57 -6.10 -14.88
CA LYS A 5 -28.30 -6.88 -13.87
C LYS A 5 -27.43 -7.43 -12.72
N ASN A 6 -26.11 -7.23 -12.75
CA ASN A 6 -25.16 -7.75 -11.74
C ASN A 6 -24.18 -6.66 -11.23
N ALA A 7 -24.65 -5.44 -10.96
CA ALA A 7 -23.80 -4.32 -10.54
C ALA A 7 -22.97 -4.56 -9.26
N THR A 8 -23.39 -5.50 -8.40
CA THR A 8 -22.63 -5.92 -7.20
C THR A 8 -21.49 -6.90 -7.51
N LYS A 9 -21.65 -7.79 -8.51
CA LYS A 9 -20.55 -8.67 -8.97
C LYS A 9 -19.55 -7.92 -9.87
N ALA A 10 -19.97 -6.86 -10.54
CA ALA A 10 -19.09 -6.03 -11.39
C ALA A 10 -18.04 -5.20 -10.60
N LYS A 11 -18.13 -5.17 -9.27
CA LYS A 11 -17.14 -4.52 -8.39
C LYS A 11 -16.07 -5.48 -7.88
N ASP A 12 -16.21 -6.78 -8.11
CA ASP A 12 -15.20 -7.78 -7.78
C ASP A 12 -14.02 -7.68 -8.77
N PRO A 13 -12.78 -7.42 -8.31
CA PRO A 13 -11.62 -7.26 -9.18
C PRO A 13 -11.38 -8.46 -10.10
N LYS A 14 -11.58 -9.69 -9.59
CA LYS A 14 -11.39 -10.91 -10.37
C LYS A 14 -12.37 -10.99 -11.53
N THR A 15 -13.67 -10.94 -11.22
CA THR A 15 -14.73 -11.00 -12.24
C THR A 15 -14.56 -9.90 -13.29
N TYR A 16 -14.21 -8.68 -12.86
CA TYR A 16 -14.00 -7.55 -13.76
C TYR A 16 -12.85 -7.77 -14.75
N ILE A 17 -11.66 -8.13 -14.24
CA ILE A 17 -10.47 -8.28 -15.10
C ILE A 17 -10.57 -9.52 -15.98
N GLU A 18 -11.07 -10.65 -15.46
CA GLU A 18 -11.30 -11.86 -16.27
C GLU A 18 -12.29 -11.59 -17.41
N THR A 19 -13.37 -10.85 -17.17
CA THR A 19 -14.32 -10.47 -18.23
C THR A 19 -13.65 -9.59 -19.30
N ILE A 20 -12.79 -8.64 -18.92
CA ILE A 20 -12.06 -7.80 -19.88
C ILE A 20 -11.14 -8.65 -20.74
N ILE A 21 -10.41 -9.58 -20.13
CA ILE A 21 -9.49 -10.49 -20.83
C ILE A 21 -10.27 -11.39 -21.79
N GLU A 22 -11.40 -11.97 -21.36
CA GLU A 22 -12.26 -12.80 -22.22
C GLU A 22 -12.76 -12.03 -23.45
N VAL A 23 -13.21 -10.78 -23.25
CA VAL A 23 -13.65 -9.91 -24.34
C VAL A 23 -12.51 -9.63 -25.31
N TYR A 24 -11.32 -9.28 -24.80
CA TYR A 24 -10.13 -9.08 -25.61
C TYR A 24 -9.79 -10.34 -26.43
N MET A 25 -9.67 -11.49 -25.77
CA MET A 25 -9.29 -12.75 -26.40
C MET A 25 -10.29 -13.17 -27.47
N ARG A 26 -11.59 -12.98 -27.24
CA ARG A 26 -12.63 -13.27 -28.24
C ARG A 26 -12.46 -12.44 -29.50
N PHE A 27 -12.25 -11.13 -29.37
CA PHE A 27 -12.09 -10.27 -30.55
C PHE A 27 -10.72 -10.42 -31.22
N PHE A 28 -9.66 -10.61 -30.43
CA PHE A 28 -8.34 -10.92 -30.96
C PHE A 28 -8.33 -12.22 -31.76
N LYS A 29 -9.05 -13.26 -31.29
CA LYS A 29 -9.23 -14.52 -32.04
C LYS A 29 -9.89 -14.29 -33.40
N ILE A 30 -10.92 -13.44 -33.47
CA ILE A 30 -11.58 -13.09 -34.74
C ILE A 30 -10.59 -12.37 -35.68
N VAL A 31 -9.84 -11.38 -35.17
CA VAL A 31 -8.83 -10.66 -35.97
C VAL A 31 -7.76 -11.61 -36.49
N LYS A 32 -7.33 -12.57 -35.66
CA LYS A 32 -6.32 -13.56 -36.03
C LYS A 32 -6.83 -14.59 -37.04
N GLU A 33 -8.00 -15.19 -36.81
CA GLU A 33 -8.49 -16.32 -37.61
C GLU A 33 -9.21 -15.86 -38.89
N ALA A 34 -9.98 -14.77 -38.83
CA ALA A 34 -10.79 -14.33 -39.96
C ALA A 34 -10.11 -13.26 -40.82
N PHE A 35 -9.18 -12.49 -40.24
CA PHE A 35 -8.55 -11.34 -40.89
C PHE A 35 -7.02 -11.45 -40.96
N ASP A 36 -6.45 -12.61 -40.61
CA ASP A 36 -5.00 -12.91 -40.65
C ASP A 36 -4.12 -11.80 -40.04
N CYS A 37 -4.58 -11.20 -38.95
CA CYS A 37 -3.86 -10.12 -38.26
C CYS A 37 -3.57 -8.90 -39.17
N GLU A 38 -4.46 -8.58 -40.12
CA GLU A 38 -4.31 -7.40 -40.97
C GLU A 38 -4.17 -6.11 -40.10
N PRO A 39 -3.16 -5.25 -40.38
CA PRO A 39 -2.83 -4.09 -39.53
C PRO A 39 -4.00 -3.13 -39.25
N GLY A 40 -4.90 -2.96 -40.21
CA GLY A 40 -6.08 -2.11 -40.06
C GLY A 40 -7.02 -2.61 -38.97
N TYR A 41 -7.29 -3.91 -38.93
CA TYR A 41 -8.15 -4.52 -37.91
C TYR A 41 -7.48 -4.59 -36.53
N ILE A 42 -6.16 -4.77 -36.48
CA ILE A 42 -5.40 -4.65 -35.22
C ILE A 42 -5.53 -3.24 -34.65
N THR A 43 -5.30 -2.21 -35.47
CA THR A 43 -5.42 -0.80 -35.05
C THR A 43 -6.84 -0.47 -34.57
N ALA A 44 -7.86 -1.01 -35.25
CA ALA A 44 -9.25 -0.86 -34.86
C ALA A 44 -9.54 -1.54 -33.51
N LEU A 45 -9.00 -2.75 -33.30
CA LEU A 45 -9.10 -3.47 -32.03
C LEU A 45 -8.41 -2.70 -30.90
N ASP A 46 -7.18 -2.23 -31.11
CA ASP A 46 -6.43 -1.45 -30.13
C ASP A 46 -7.17 -0.18 -29.70
N THR A 47 -7.74 0.53 -30.68
CA THR A 47 -8.55 1.73 -30.43
C THR A 47 -9.80 1.39 -29.61
N ALA A 48 -10.47 0.30 -29.94
CA ALA A 48 -11.63 -0.18 -29.20
C ALA A 48 -11.25 -0.60 -27.77
N CYS A 49 -10.14 -1.33 -27.59
CA CYS A 49 -9.59 -1.76 -26.31
C CYS A 49 -9.25 -0.57 -25.40
N SER A 50 -8.53 0.41 -25.93
CA SER A 50 -8.24 1.65 -25.22
C SER A 50 -9.52 2.37 -24.80
N LYS A 51 -10.58 2.34 -25.62
CA LYS A 51 -11.87 2.96 -25.25
C LYS A 51 -12.61 2.18 -24.16
N PHE A 52 -12.86 0.88 -24.34
CA PHE A 52 -13.72 0.14 -23.41
C PHE A 52 -13.06 -0.16 -22.05
N ILE A 53 -11.73 -0.25 -21.99
CA ILE A 53 -11.01 -0.47 -20.72
C ILE A 53 -11.07 0.80 -19.86
N ASN A 54 -10.98 1.98 -20.49
CA ASN A 54 -10.97 3.26 -19.78
C ASN A 54 -12.34 3.94 -19.67
N ASP A 55 -13.34 3.53 -20.48
CA ASP A 55 -14.71 4.02 -20.43
C ASP A 55 -15.71 2.85 -20.54
N ASN A 56 -16.23 2.42 -19.39
CA ASN A 56 -17.24 1.37 -19.30
C ASN A 56 -18.25 1.64 -18.18
N ALA A 57 -19.27 0.78 -18.06
CA ALA A 57 -20.32 0.94 -17.05
C ALA A 57 -19.76 1.04 -15.62
N VAL A 58 -18.75 0.25 -15.25
CA VAL A 58 -18.15 0.26 -13.91
C VAL A 58 -17.40 1.56 -13.63
N VAL A 59 -16.68 2.07 -14.63
CA VAL A 59 -15.99 3.37 -14.58
C VAL A 59 -16.99 4.53 -14.47
N ARG A 60 -18.07 4.50 -15.25
CA ARG A 60 -19.11 5.53 -15.26
C ARG A 60 -19.90 5.55 -13.95
N ASP A 61 -20.26 4.39 -13.42
CA ASP A 61 -20.94 4.26 -12.13
C ASP A 61 -20.06 4.73 -10.96
N ALA A 62 -18.74 4.56 -11.07
CA ALA A 62 -17.78 5.06 -10.10
C ALA A 62 -17.46 6.56 -10.26
N GLN A 63 -17.97 7.21 -11.32
CA GLN A 63 -17.64 8.59 -11.74
C GLN A 63 -16.14 8.86 -11.85
N LYS A 64 -15.32 7.83 -12.10
CA LYS A 64 -13.85 7.91 -12.05
C LYS A 64 -13.22 7.01 -13.12
N SER A 65 -12.59 7.62 -14.13
CA SER A 65 -11.80 6.93 -15.18
C SER A 65 -10.73 6.00 -14.61
N THR A 66 -10.21 6.33 -13.42
CA THR A 66 -9.12 5.66 -12.75
C THR A 66 -9.49 4.34 -12.08
N LYS A 67 -10.78 3.92 -12.13
CA LYS A 67 -11.26 2.71 -11.45
C LYS A 67 -10.68 1.42 -12.04
N SER A 68 -10.48 1.36 -13.36
CA SER A 68 -9.87 0.20 -14.02
C SER A 68 -8.46 -0.07 -13.53
N SER A 69 -7.65 0.99 -13.35
CA SER A 69 -6.29 0.88 -12.82
C SER A 69 -6.26 0.35 -11.38
N GLU A 70 -7.20 0.78 -10.53
CA GLU A 70 -7.35 0.26 -9.18
C GLU A 70 -7.73 -1.23 -9.18
N LEU A 71 -8.73 -1.62 -9.97
CA LEU A 71 -9.21 -3.00 -10.02
C LEU A 71 -8.13 -3.95 -10.56
N LEU A 72 -7.35 -3.53 -11.56
CA LEU A 72 -6.22 -4.32 -12.06
C LEU A 72 -5.17 -4.53 -10.96
N ALA A 73 -4.80 -3.49 -10.20
CA ALA A 73 -3.83 -3.62 -9.11
C ALA A 73 -4.33 -4.57 -8.01
N ARG A 74 -5.63 -4.51 -7.66
CA ARG A 74 -6.25 -5.44 -6.71
C ARG A 74 -6.30 -6.88 -7.24
N TYR A 75 -6.53 -7.06 -8.53
CA TYR A 75 -6.47 -8.38 -9.16
C TYR A 75 -5.06 -8.98 -9.12
N CYS A 76 -4.02 -8.18 -9.36
CA CYS A 76 -2.64 -8.62 -9.17
C CYS A 76 -2.37 -9.09 -7.73
N ASP A 77 -2.90 -8.38 -6.72
CA ASP A 77 -2.76 -8.79 -5.31
C ASP A 77 -3.45 -10.12 -5.01
N LEU A 78 -4.62 -10.37 -5.59
CA LEU A 78 -5.33 -11.64 -5.44
C LEU A 78 -4.54 -12.81 -6.05
N ILE A 79 -3.93 -12.61 -7.22
CA ILE A 79 -3.14 -13.65 -7.89
C ILE A 79 -1.81 -13.87 -7.21
N LEU A 80 -1.12 -12.83 -6.74
CA LEU A 80 0.23 -12.95 -6.21
C LEU A 80 0.27 -13.26 -4.71
N ARG A 81 -0.88 -13.39 -4.04
CA ARG A 81 -0.97 -13.80 -2.63
C ARG A 81 -0.80 -15.31 -2.45
N LYS A 82 -0.09 -15.68 -1.39
CA LYS A 82 0.05 -17.05 -0.88
C LYS A 82 -1.32 -17.63 -0.51
N GLY A 83 -1.55 -18.89 -0.86
CA GLY A 83 -2.82 -19.57 -0.62
C GLY A 83 -3.90 -19.28 -1.67
N ASN A 84 -3.53 -18.67 -2.80
CA ASN A 84 -4.36 -18.72 -4.00
C ASN A 84 -4.61 -20.19 -4.39
N LYS A 85 -5.74 -20.46 -5.03
CA LYS A 85 -6.08 -21.82 -5.55
C LYS A 85 -5.64 -21.99 -7.00
N ILE A 86 -4.66 -21.21 -7.46
CA ILE A 86 -4.23 -21.17 -8.85
C ILE A 86 -3.00 -22.06 -8.98
N GLU A 87 -2.95 -22.90 -10.01
CA GLU A 87 -1.77 -23.71 -10.27
C GLU A 87 -0.58 -22.82 -10.64
N GLN A 88 0.64 -23.20 -10.23
CA GLN A 88 1.84 -22.36 -10.43
C GLN A 88 2.07 -22.02 -11.91
N ASN A 89 1.85 -22.96 -12.81
CA ASN A 89 2.03 -22.76 -14.26
C ASN A 89 1.04 -21.72 -14.84
N ASP A 90 -0.14 -21.58 -14.25
CA ASP A 90 -1.15 -20.62 -14.71
C ASP A 90 -0.82 -19.18 -14.29
N ILE A 91 0.01 -19.00 -13.25
CA ILE A 91 0.33 -17.65 -12.72
C ILE A 91 1.09 -16.84 -13.77
N ASP A 92 2.05 -17.43 -14.48
CA ASP A 92 2.79 -16.74 -15.55
C ASP A 92 1.89 -16.32 -16.71
N GLU A 93 0.94 -17.17 -17.09
CA GLU A 93 -0.05 -16.82 -18.10
C GLU A 93 -0.95 -15.66 -17.61
N LYS A 94 -1.41 -15.72 -16.36
CA LYS A 94 -2.17 -14.63 -15.75
C LYS A 94 -1.37 -13.33 -15.69
N ILE A 95 -0.07 -13.37 -15.41
CA ILE A 95 0.82 -12.19 -15.47
C ILE A 95 0.87 -11.63 -16.90
N ASN A 96 0.97 -12.48 -17.92
CA ASN A 96 0.91 -12.02 -19.32
C ASN A 96 -0.45 -11.37 -19.64
N GLN A 97 -1.55 -11.97 -19.19
CA GLN A 97 -2.90 -11.41 -19.38
C GLN A 97 -3.09 -10.06 -18.65
N ILE A 98 -2.53 -9.92 -17.44
CA ILE A 98 -2.49 -8.64 -16.71
C ILE A 98 -1.79 -7.57 -17.56
N MET A 99 -0.67 -7.91 -18.20
CA MET A 99 0.08 -6.97 -19.02
C MET A 99 -0.69 -6.53 -20.28
N ILE A 100 -1.53 -7.41 -20.85
CA ILE A 100 -2.44 -7.02 -21.95
C ILE A 100 -3.34 -5.87 -21.49
N VAL A 101 -4.05 -6.05 -20.37
CA VAL A 101 -4.95 -5.00 -19.84
C VAL A 101 -4.18 -3.75 -19.46
N PHE A 102 -3.01 -3.91 -18.82
CA PHE A 102 -2.15 -2.81 -18.39
C PHE A 102 -1.70 -1.91 -19.55
N ASN A 103 -1.38 -2.49 -20.71
CA ASN A 103 -0.91 -1.74 -21.88
C ASN A 103 -1.96 -0.74 -22.40
N TYR A 104 -3.25 -1.07 -22.25
CA TYR A 104 -4.37 -0.20 -22.65
C TYR A 104 -4.84 0.76 -21.55
N LEU A 105 -4.29 0.72 -20.34
CA LEU A 105 -4.65 1.68 -19.28
C LEU A 105 -4.14 3.08 -19.63
N GLN A 106 -5.02 4.09 -19.49
CA GLN A 106 -4.62 5.50 -19.59
C GLN A 106 -3.91 5.97 -18.33
N ASP A 107 -4.43 5.65 -17.14
CA ASP A 107 -3.93 6.12 -15.85
C ASP A 107 -3.04 5.05 -15.18
N LYS A 108 -1.83 4.80 -15.72
CA LYS A 108 -0.90 3.78 -15.21
C LYS A 108 -0.26 4.18 -13.88
N ASP A 109 -0.07 5.47 -13.64
CA ASP A 109 0.39 6.00 -12.35
C ASP A 109 -0.54 5.65 -11.17
N VAL A 110 -1.86 5.62 -11.39
CA VAL A 110 -2.84 5.13 -10.42
C VAL A 110 -2.58 3.66 -10.12
N PHE A 111 -2.42 2.83 -11.15
CA PHE A 111 -2.07 1.41 -10.97
C PHE A 111 -0.78 1.28 -10.17
N GLN A 112 0.27 2.04 -10.51
CA GLN A 112 1.55 2.02 -9.81
C GLN A 112 1.41 2.28 -8.30
N LYS A 113 0.58 3.27 -7.91
CA LYS A 113 0.35 3.62 -6.51
C LYS A 113 -0.42 2.56 -5.74
N PHE A 114 -1.51 2.04 -6.31
CA PHE A 114 -2.25 0.95 -5.69
C PHE A 114 -1.40 -0.32 -5.60
N TYR A 115 -0.75 -0.70 -6.70
CA TYR A 115 0.12 -1.87 -6.77
C TYR A 115 1.28 -1.75 -5.79
N GLY A 116 1.97 -0.60 -5.73
CA GLY A 116 3.07 -0.37 -4.80
C GLY A 116 2.67 -0.50 -3.33
N ARG A 117 1.47 -0.03 -2.96
CA ARG A 117 0.95 -0.19 -1.58
C ARG A 117 0.56 -1.63 -1.27
N LEU A 118 -0.04 -2.34 -2.22
CA LEU A 118 -0.40 -3.75 -2.06
C LEU A 118 0.87 -4.62 -1.99
N LEU A 119 1.84 -4.38 -2.86
CA LEU A 119 3.14 -5.05 -2.86
C LEU A 119 3.88 -4.82 -1.53
N ALA A 120 3.96 -3.58 -1.06
CA ALA A 120 4.61 -3.28 0.23
C ALA A 120 4.00 -4.09 1.38
N LYS A 121 2.68 -4.23 1.41
CA LYS A 121 1.97 -5.07 2.39
C LYS A 121 2.33 -6.55 2.22
N ARG A 122 2.31 -7.09 1.00
CA ARG A 122 2.66 -8.50 0.75
C ARG A 122 4.10 -8.81 1.15
N LEU A 123 5.04 -7.91 0.87
CA LEU A 123 6.45 -8.07 1.22
C LEU A 123 6.67 -8.07 2.74
N VAL A 124 6.13 -7.09 3.46
CA VAL A 124 6.28 -6.98 4.92
C VAL A 124 5.58 -8.12 5.66
N GLU A 125 4.38 -8.51 5.20
CA GLU A 125 3.61 -9.57 5.82
C GLU A 125 4.03 -10.98 5.34
N GLN A 126 4.98 -11.08 4.40
CA GLN A 126 5.43 -12.32 3.76
C GLN A 126 4.27 -13.13 3.15
N LEU A 127 3.36 -12.43 2.48
CA LEU A 127 2.17 -12.99 1.85
C LEU A 127 2.33 -13.23 0.34
N SER A 128 3.49 -12.97 -0.25
CA SER A 128 3.73 -13.27 -1.67
C SER A 128 3.76 -14.78 -1.91
N ALA A 129 3.21 -15.20 -3.05
CA ALA A 129 3.18 -16.61 -3.48
C ALA A 129 4.58 -17.09 -3.91
N SER A 130 5.31 -16.26 -4.66
CA SER A 130 6.71 -16.45 -5.05
C SER A 130 7.36 -15.10 -5.32
N ASP A 131 8.62 -14.94 -4.94
CA ASP A 131 9.42 -13.76 -5.26
C ASP A 131 9.68 -13.65 -6.77
N ASP A 132 9.80 -14.79 -7.47
CA ASP A 132 10.09 -14.84 -8.91
C ASP A 132 8.93 -14.27 -9.74
N TYR A 133 7.68 -14.55 -9.35
CA TYR A 133 6.50 -14.03 -10.04
C TYR A 133 6.35 -12.52 -9.86
N GLU A 134 6.67 -12.01 -8.66
CA GLU A 134 6.64 -10.58 -8.39
C GLU A 134 7.75 -9.85 -9.17
N GLU A 135 8.96 -10.42 -9.22
CA GLU A 135 10.08 -9.90 -10.01
C GLU A 135 9.78 -9.94 -11.52
N SER A 136 9.12 -10.99 -12.00
CA SER A 136 8.64 -11.12 -13.38
C SER A 136 7.65 -10.01 -13.74
N LEU A 137 6.62 -9.77 -12.91
CA LEU A 137 5.66 -8.70 -13.14
C LEU A 137 6.33 -7.31 -13.11
N ILE A 138 7.20 -7.04 -12.15
CA ILE A 138 7.91 -5.74 -12.07
C ILE A 138 8.83 -5.53 -13.28
N SER A 139 9.48 -6.58 -13.76
CA SER A 139 10.32 -6.52 -14.96
C SER A 139 9.50 -6.19 -16.21
N LYS A 140 8.30 -6.76 -16.35
CA LYS A 140 7.37 -6.42 -17.44
C LYS A 140 6.86 -4.98 -17.34
N LEU A 141 6.52 -4.51 -16.13
CA LEU A 141 6.13 -3.11 -15.91
C LEU A 141 7.27 -2.13 -16.26
N LYS A 142 8.52 -2.49 -15.94
CA LYS A 142 9.72 -1.73 -16.32
C LYS A 142 9.91 -1.67 -17.83
N ALA A 143 9.69 -2.78 -18.54
CA ALA A 143 9.81 -2.82 -20.00
C ALA A 143 8.78 -1.89 -20.68
N THR A 144 7.54 -1.85 -20.19
CA THR A 144 6.47 -1.01 -20.76
C THR A 144 6.61 0.47 -20.41
N CYS A 145 6.94 0.82 -19.16
CA CYS A 145 6.88 2.21 -18.66
C CYS A 145 8.25 2.84 -18.36
N GLY A 146 9.33 2.09 -18.53
CA GLY A 146 10.69 2.54 -18.29
C GLY A 146 11.17 2.37 -16.83
N PHE A 147 12.46 2.65 -16.62
CA PHE A 147 13.16 2.43 -15.36
C PHE A 147 12.58 3.24 -14.19
N GLU A 148 12.34 4.53 -14.37
CA GLU A 148 11.85 5.41 -13.30
C GLU A 148 10.52 4.93 -12.72
N TYR A 149 9.63 4.37 -13.55
CA TYR A 149 8.34 3.83 -13.14
C TYR A 149 8.50 2.60 -12.22
N ALA A 150 9.41 1.69 -12.55
CA ALA A 150 9.63 0.48 -11.75
C ALA A 150 10.62 0.67 -10.58
N SER A 151 11.40 1.76 -10.57
CA SER A 151 12.52 1.99 -9.66
C SER A 151 12.17 1.77 -8.18
N LYS A 152 11.06 2.36 -7.70
CA LYS A 152 10.57 2.19 -6.32
C LYS A 152 10.18 0.74 -6.02
N LEU A 153 9.47 0.08 -6.95
CA LEU A 153 9.05 -1.32 -6.80
C LEU A 153 10.26 -2.26 -6.71
N GLN A 154 11.25 -2.07 -7.60
CA GLN A 154 12.49 -2.83 -7.58
C GLN A 154 13.29 -2.59 -6.30
N ARG A 155 13.32 -1.34 -5.81
CA ARG A 155 14.00 -1.01 -4.56
C ARG A 155 13.35 -1.68 -3.35
N MET A 156 12.02 -1.79 -3.31
CA MET A 156 11.34 -2.54 -2.24
C MET A 156 11.80 -4.01 -2.19
N PHE A 157 11.93 -4.68 -3.35
CA PHE A 157 12.48 -6.04 -3.40
C PHE A 157 13.92 -6.14 -2.92
N GLN A 158 14.76 -5.20 -3.36
CA GLN A 158 16.16 -5.15 -2.95
C GLN A 158 16.29 -4.96 -1.44
N ASP A 159 15.49 -4.07 -0.85
CA ASP A 159 15.50 -3.79 0.58
C ASP A 159 15.15 -5.04 1.41
N ILE A 160 14.17 -5.85 0.98
CA ILE A 160 13.82 -7.11 1.67
C ILE A 160 14.98 -8.12 1.66
N ARG A 161 15.63 -8.30 0.49
CA ARG A 161 16.80 -9.19 0.35
C ARG A 161 17.96 -8.72 1.23
N LEU A 162 18.29 -7.43 1.16
CA LEU A 162 19.35 -6.82 1.98
C LEU A 162 19.05 -6.92 3.48
N SER A 163 17.79 -6.72 3.87
CA SER A 163 17.40 -6.79 5.27
C SER A 163 17.49 -8.20 5.84
N THR A 164 17.18 -9.22 5.02
CA THR A 164 17.31 -10.62 5.44
C THR A 164 18.77 -10.98 5.69
N SER A 165 19.68 -10.52 4.83
CA SER A 165 21.13 -10.70 5.05
C SER A 165 21.61 -9.95 6.29
N LEU A 166 21.17 -8.70 6.47
CA LEU A 166 21.54 -7.88 7.62
C LEU A 166 21.08 -8.49 8.95
N LEU A 167 19.88 -9.09 8.98
CA LEU A 167 19.38 -9.78 10.16
C LEU A 167 20.26 -10.99 10.52
N LYS A 168 20.71 -11.78 9.54
CA LYS A 168 21.62 -12.91 9.77
C LYS A 168 22.97 -12.45 10.34
N GLU A 169 23.48 -11.32 9.85
CA GLU A 169 24.71 -10.74 10.39
C GLU A 169 24.54 -10.27 11.84
N TYR A 170 23.42 -9.61 12.15
CA TYR A 170 23.10 -9.21 13.52
C TYR A 170 22.97 -10.43 14.46
N GLU A 171 22.32 -11.50 14.00
CA GLU A 171 22.21 -12.74 14.77
C GLU A 171 23.56 -13.41 15.05
N ALA A 172 24.54 -13.24 14.16
CA ALA A 172 25.91 -13.72 14.36
C ALA A 172 26.67 -12.85 15.38
N ASP A 173 26.59 -11.52 15.25
CA ASP A 173 27.21 -10.56 16.19
C ASP A 173 26.70 -10.77 17.63
N CYS A 174 25.40 -11.04 17.80
CA CYS A 174 24.81 -11.36 19.11
C CYS A 174 25.35 -12.66 19.73
N LYS A 175 25.68 -13.67 18.91
CA LYS A 175 26.23 -14.95 19.40
C LYS A 175 27.67 -14.76 19.89
N ASP A 176 28.45 -13.97 19.17
CA ASP A 176 29.85 -13.71 19.51
C ASP A 176 29.99 -12.89 20.79
N HIS A 177 29.10 -11.91 20.98
CA HIS A 177 29.10 -11.02 22.15
C HIS A 177 28.41 -11.59 23.42
N HIS A 178 27.97 -12.85 23.42
CA HIS A 178 27.26 -13.49 24.56
C HIS A 178 26.09 -12.65 25.11
N SER A 179 25.45 -11.86 24.26
CA SER A 179 24.31 -11.04 24.64
C SER A 179 23.13 -11.96 24.98
N ILE A 180 22.56 -11.83 26.18
CA ILE A 180 21.42 -12.63 26.61
C ILE A 180 20.22 -12.27 25.72
N LYS A 181 19.82 -13.19 24.83
CA LYS A 181 18.58 -13.03 24.05
C LYS A 181 17.38 -13.20 24.98
N ILE A 182 16.65 -12.10 25.21
CA ILE A 182 15.42 -12.10 26.02
C ILE A 182 14.27 -12.77 25.25
N PHE A 183 14.23 -12.59 23.93
CA PHE A 183 13.23 -13.18 23.02
C PHE A 183 13.76 -13.26 21.58
N ASP A 184 13.05 -13.98 20.72
CA ASP A 184 13.35 -14.06 19.28
C ASP A 184 13.01 -12.74 18.58
N PHE A 185 14.00 -12.13 17.93
CA PHE A 185 13.88 -10.81 17.31
C PHE A 185 14.12 -10.88 15.80
N SER A 186 13.26 -10.22 15.03
CA SER A 186 13.39 -10.08 13.59
C SER A 186 13.05 -8.64 13.20
N VAL A 187 13.85 -8.07 12.29
CA VAL A 187 13.70 -6.67 11.85
C VAL A 187 13.84 -6.55 10.34
N MET A 188 13.07 -5.62 9.77
CA MET A 188 13.15 -5.24 8.37
C MET A 188 13.58 -3.79 8.23
N VAL A 189 14.72 -3.54 7.59
CA VAL A 189 15.24 -2.19 7.32
C VAL A 189 14.86 -1.77 5.90
N LEU A 190 14.08 -0.69 5.80
CA LEU A 190 13.45 -0.25 4.55
C LEU A 190 13.86 1.19 4.20
N THR A 191 14.07 1.48 2.91
CA THR A 191 14.47 2.83 2.44
C THR A 191 13.28 3.80 2.42
N SER A 192 13.30 4.90 3.19
CA SER A 192 12.13 5.78 3.42
C SER A 192 11.41 6.33 2.18
N ASN A 193 12.09 6.51 1.03
CA ASN A 193 11.50 7.11 -0.17
C ASN A 193 10.88 6.11 -1.16
N SER A 194 11.08 4.82 -0.94
CA SER A 194 10.61 3.75 -1.84
C SER A 194 9.35 3.07 -1.35
N TRP A 195 9.06 3.17 -0.04
CA TRP A 195 7.97 2.47 0.62
C TRP A 195 6.80 3.42 0.94
N PRO A 196 5.54 3.00 0.76
CA PRO A 196 4.35 3.82 0.98
C PRO A 196 3.91 3.82 2.46
N PHE A 197 4.88 3.86 3.38
CA PHE A 197 4.64 3.84 4.82
C PHE A 197 4.86 5.22 5.43
N THR A 198 3.90 5.63 6.25
CA THR A 198 3.99 6.86 7.04
C THR A 198 4.47 6.52 8.45
N VAL A 199 5.34 7.36 9.01
CA VAL A 199 5.72 7.24 10.41
C VAL A 199 4.55 7.76 11.24
N PRO A 200 3.99 6.98 12.17
CA PRO A 200 2.91 7.43 13.03
C PRO A 200 3.45 8.41 14.06
N SER A 201 2.53 9.15 14.68
CA SER A 201 2.83 10.03 15.81
C SER A 201 3.28 9.24 17.05
N THR A 202 3.72 9.98 18.07
CA THR A 202 4.31 9.52 19.33
C THR A 202 3.72 8.21 19.85
N PHE A 203 4.58 7.26 20.18
CA PHE A 203 4.20 5.99 20.79
C PHE A 203 5.23 5.58 21.83
N ASN A 204 4.78 5.24 23.03
CA ASN A 204 5.65 4.78 24.10
C ASN A 204 5.84 3.26 24.01
N LEU A 205 7.02 2.84 23.55
CA LEU A 205 7.39 1.43 23.51
C LEU A 205 7.72 0.91 24.92
N PRO A 206 7.22 -0.28 25.31
CA PRO A 206 7.60 -0.97 26.54
C PRO A 206 9.12 -1.13 26.69
N ILE A 207 9.60 -1.05 27.92
CA ILE A 207 11.03 -1.07 28.26
C ILE A 207 11.67 -2.40 27.81
N GLU A 208 10.92 -3.50 27.93
CA GLU A 208 11.33 -4.85 27.54
C GLU A 208 11.71 -4.94 26.05
N LEU A 209 11.03 -4.17 25.20
CA LEU A 209 11.27 -4.15 23.76
C LEU A 209 12.31 -3.09 23.35
N LYS A 210 12.41 -2.02 24.15
CA LYS A 210 13.30 -0.89 23.88
C LYS A 210 14.78 -1.28 23.91
N SER A 211 15.18 -2.17 24.82
CA SER A 211 16.57 -2.63 24.91
C SER A 211 17.04 -3.26 23.60
N THR A 212 16.31 -4.26 23.08
CA THR A 212 16.68 -4.97 21.86
C THR A 212 16.69 -4.06 20.63
N LEU A 213 15.77 -3.09 20.54
CA LEU A 213 15.79 -2.11 19.45
C LEU A 213 17.01 -1.19 19.53
N ASN A 214 17.39 -0.73 20.73
CA ASN A 214 18.58 0.09 20.92
C ASN A 214 19.86 -0.70 20.55
N ASP A 215 19.93 -1.97 20.95
CA ASP A 215 21.07 -2.84 20.61
C ASP A 215 21.21 -3.01 19.10
N PHE A 216 20.09 -3.24 18.40
CA PHE A 216 20.08 -3.29 16.94
C PHE A 216 20.45 -1.94 16.29
N GLU A 217 20.00 -0.82 16.85
CA GLU A 217 20.34 0.51 16.34
C GLU A 217 21.85 0.79 16.46
N VAL A 218 22.47 0.43 17.58
CA VAL A 218 23.92 0.55 17.77
C VAL A 218 24.69 -0.31 16.76
N PHE A 219 24.28 -1.57 16.57
CA PHE A 219 24.84 -2.45 15.55
C PHE A 219 24.72 -1.84 14.14
N TYR A 220 23.54 -1.30 13.80
CA TYR A 220 23.28 -0.72 12.50
C TYR A 220 24.13 0.52 12.22
N LEU A 221 24.20 1.44 13.19
CA LEU A 221 24.93 2.69 13.06
C LEU A 221 26.45 2.47 13.01
N LYS A 222 26.97 1.44 13.68
CA LYS A 222 28.38 1.02 13.56
C LYS A 222 28.75 0.62 12.13
N LYS A 223 27.80 0.01 11.40
CA LYS A 223 28.02 -0.44 10.00
C LYS A 223 27.69 0.65 8.98
N PHE A 224 26.69 1.49 9.25
CA PHE A 224 26.19 2.49 8.30
C PHE A 224 26.21 3.90 8.88
N ASN A 225 27.35 4.57 8.73
CA ASN A 225 27.53 5.96 9.15
C ASN A 225 26.63 6.93 8.37
N GLY A 226 26.08 7.94 9.07
CA GLY A 226 25.27 9.00 8.47
C GLY A 226 23.81 8.62 8.17
N ARG A 227 23.34 7.46 8.64
CA ARG A 227 21.93 7.05 8.54
C ARG A 227 21.21 7.24 9.87
N GLN A 228 19.90 7.35 9.81
CA GLN A 228 19.02 7.38 10.98
C GLN A 228 17.91 6.34 10.79
N LEU A 229 17.60 5.60 11.84
CA LEU A 229 16.51 4.63 11.85
C LEU A 229 15.23 5.27 12.40
N LYS A 230 14.10 4.96 11.78
CA LYS A 230 12.77 5.30 12.30
C LYS A 230 11.95 4.01 12.35
N CYS A 231 11.58 3.60 13.57
CA CYS A 231 10.84 2.36 13.77
C CYS A 231 9.35 2.55 13.41
N LEU A 232 8.83 1.66 12.57
CA LEU A 232 7.42 1.64 12.15
C LEU A 232 6.65 0.54 12.89
N LEU A 233 6.37 0.78 14.17
CA LEU A 233 5.83 -0.21 15.09
C LEU A 233 4.37 -0.62 14.78
N GLN A 234 3.65 0.17 13.99
CA GLN A 234 2.30 -0.16 13.54
C GLN A 234 2.26 -1.37 12.58
N TYR A 235 3.38 -1.69 11.93
CA TYR A 235 3.50 -2.87 11.07
C TYR A 235 4.21 -4.03 11.78
N SER A 236 4.58 -3.86 13.04
CA SER A 236 5.25 -4.87 13.85
C SER A 236 4.24 -5.77 14.57
N LYS A 237 4.65 -7.02 14.77
CA LYS A 237 3.88 -8.07 15.45
C LYS A 237 4.79 -8.87 16.38
N GLY A 238 4.20 -9.45 17.42
CA GLY A 238 4.90 -10.26 18.40
C GLY A 238 4.04 -11.41 18.91
N GLU A 239 4.67 -12.33 19.64
CA GLU A 239 4.00 -13.44 20.32
C GLU A 239 4.17 -13.29 21.83
N LEU A 240 3.05 -13.30 22.56
CA LEU A 240 3.02 -13.28 24.01
C LEU A 240 2.55 -14.62 24.56
N GLN A 241 3.24 -15.15 25.56
CA GLN A 241 2.79 -16.34 26.26
C GLN A 241 2.04 -15.96 27.54
N THR A 242 0.82 -16.50 27.68
CA THR A 242 0.04 -16.34 28.91
C THR A 242 0.63 -17.22 30.02
N LEU A 243 0.81 -16.63 31.21
CA LEU A 243 1.29 -17.33 32.40
C LEU A 243 0.19 -17.61 33.43
N TYR A 244 -0.94 -16.91 33.32
CA TYR A 244 -2.05 -16.97 34.28
C TYR A 244 -3.08 -18.07 33.97
N THR A 245 -3.05 -18.69 32.78
CA THR A 245 -3.96 -19.77 32.37
C THR A 245 -3.29 -21.14 32.36
N LYS A 246 -4.11 -22.19 32.51
CA LYS A 246 -3.72 -23.58 32.20
C LYS A 246 -4.75 -24.14 31.20
N PRO A 247 -4.37 -24.48 29.95
CA PRO A 247 -3.02 -24.46 29.37
C PRO A 247 -2.47 -23.04 29.13
N LYS A 248 -1.14 -22.94 28.91
CA LYS A 248 -0.51 -21.68 28.49
C LYS A 248 -0.81 -21.43 27.01
N TYR A 249 -1.49 -20.34 26.69
CA TYR A 249 -1.78 -19.90 25.33
C TYR A 249 -0.68 -18.97 24.78
N ILE A 250 -0.47 -19.01 23.47
CA ILE A 250 0.41 -18.12 22.71
C ILE A 250 -0.47 -17.14 21.92
N LEU A 251 -0.37 -15.86 22.23
CA LEU A 251 -1.14 -14.79 21.61
C LEU A 251 -0.27 -14.09 20.56
N GLN A 252 -0.64 -14.18 19.28
CA GLN A 252 -0.04 -13.35 18.24
C GLN A 252 -0.78 -12.02 18.20
N VAL A 253 -0.04 -10.93 18.42
CA VAL A 253 -0.58 -9.58 18.64
C VAL A 253 0.25 -8.54 17.90
N SER A 254 -0.35 -7.40 17.55
CA SER A 254 0.40 -6.24 17.05
C SER A 254 1.24 -5.64 18.18
N THR A 255 2.26 -4.86 17.85
CA THR A 255 3.07 -4.19 18.90
C THR A 255 2.24 -3.27 19.79
N TYR A 256 1.20 -2.64 19.25
CA TYR A 256 0.26 -1.84 20.04
C TYR A 256 -0.58 -2.69 20.99
N GLN A 257 -1.13 -3.82 20.51
CA GLN A 257 -1.83 -4.78 21.37
C GLN A 257 -0.90 -5.34 22.45
N MET A 258 0.33 -5.69 22.10
CA MET A 258 1.36 -6.18 23.03
C MET A 258 1.63 -5.16 24.14
N THR A 259 1.75 -3.89 23.78
CA THR A 259 1.99 -2.80 24.74
C THR A 259 0.85 -2.66 25.74
N VAL A 260 -0.41 -2.76 25.28
CA VAL A 260 -1.58 -2.76 26.17
C VAL A 260 -1.56 -3.96 27.11
N LEU A 261 -1.23 -5.16 26.61
CA LEU A 261 -1.22 -6.38 27.41
C LEU A 261 -0.09 -6.40 28.45
N LEU A 262 1.09 -5.86 28.11
CA LEU A 262 2.24 -5.81 29.02
C LEU A 262 2.00 -4.91 30.24
N LEU A 263 1.13 -3.90 30.15
CA LEU A 263 0.74 -3.07 31.31
C LEU A 263 0.16 -3.92 32.45
N PHE A 264 -0.51 -5.03 32.13
CA PHE A 264 -1.13 -5.89 33.13
C PHE A 264 -0.14 -6.79 33.88
N ASN A 265 1.15 -6.76 33.53
CA ASN A 265 2.20 -7.39 34.35
C ASN A 265 2.47 -6.58 35.63
N GLU A 266 2.26 -5.26 35.60
CA GLU A 266 2.45 -4.36 36.75
C GLU A 266 1.13 -4.02 37.45
N PHE A 267 0.04 -3.91 36.69
CA PHE A 267 -1.26 -3.47 37.20
C PHE A 267 -2.33 -4.56 37.04
N LYS A 268 -3.09 -4.86 38.11
CA LYS A 268 -4.19 -5.84 38.03
C LYS A 268 -5.37 -5.34 37.19
N ASN A 269 -5.68 -4.06 37.29
CA ASN A 269 -6.73 -3.39 36.55
C ASN A 269 -6.35 -1.94 36.25
N MET A 270 -6.86 -1.40 35.14
CA MET A 270 -6.58 -0.02 34.72
C MET A 270 -7.80 0.62 34.08
N THR A 271 -7.92 1.93 34.22
CA THR A 271 -8.91 2.72 33.49
C THR A 271 -8.46 2.96 32.05
N PHE A 272 -9.43 3.14 31.15
CA PHE A 272 -9.17 3.51 29.77
C PHE A 272 -8.27 4.75 29.65
N GLN A 273 -8.57 5.81 30.39
CA GLN A 273 -7.79 7.05 30.38
C GLN A 273 -6.32 6.81 30.77
N LYS A 274 -6.09 6.04 31.85
CA LYS A 274 -4.72 5.81 32.33
C LYS A 274 -3.90 5.00 31.33
N MET A 275 -4.52 4.03 30.64
CA MET A 275 -3.83 3.28 29.58
C MET A 275 -3.52 4.15 28.36
N LEU A 276 -4.44 5.04 27.98
CA LEU A 276 -4.22 6.00 26.90
C LEU A 276 -3.03 6.92 27.21
N ASP A 277 -3.00 7.49 28.42
CA ASP A 277 -1.92 8.37 28.87
C ASP A 277 -0.55 7.67 28.92
N THR A 278 -0.51 6.40 29.34
CA THR A 278 0.74 5.62 29.42
C THR A 278 1.25 5.25 28.02
N THR A 279 0.37 4.78 27.13
CA THR A 279 0.76 4.27 25.80
C THR A 279 0.96 5.37 24.76
N GLN A 280 0.34 6.54 24.94
CA GLN A 280 0.35 7.67 24.01
C GLN A 280 -0.16 7.31 22.59
N ILE A 281 -0.94 6.23 22.46
CA ILE A 281 -1.59 5.85 21.19
C ILE A 281 -2.75 6.84 20.92
N ASP A 282 -3.04 7.12 19.65
CA ASP A 282 -4.21 7.94 19.31
C ASP A 282 -5.53 7.29 19.81
N PRO A 283 -6.50 8.07 20.33
CA PRO A 283 -7.69 7.52 20.96
C PRO A 283 -8.53 6.61 20.06
N GLU A 284 -8.58 6.90 18.76
CA GLU A 284 -9.36 6.13 17.78
C GLU A 284 -8.74 4.74 17.58
N SER A 285 -7.44 4.66 17.29
CA SER A 285 -6.72 3.40 17.14
C SER A 285 -6.67 2.63 18.45
N PHE A 286 -6.44 3.30 19.59
CA PHE A 286 -6.44 2.67 20.90
C PHE A 286 -7.77 1.95 21.19
N THR A 287 -8.90 2.57 20.80
CA THR A 287 -10.21 1.95 20.98
C THR A 287 -10.38 0.73 20.10
N GLN A 288 -9.97 0.79 18.83
CA GLN A 288 -10.03 -0.38 17.93
C GLN A 288 -9.16 -1.53 18.47
N ILE A 289 -7.97 -1.21 19.01
CA ILE A 289 -7.09 -2.17 19.68
C ILE A 289 -7.81 -2.82 20.87
N LEU A 290 -8.39 -2.00 21.75
CA LEU A 290 -9.06 -2.47 22.96
C LEU A 290 -10.28 -3.33 22.63
N VAL A 291 -11.13 -2.88 21.70
CA VAL A 291 -12.30 -3.65 21.22
C VAL A 291 -11.87 -5.00 20.64
N SER A 292 -10.75 -5.06 19.92
CA SER A 292 -10.20 -6.32 19.41
C SER A 292 -9.78 -7.27 20.56
N LEU A 293 -9.10 -6.76 21.58
CA LEU A 293 -8.69 -7.51 22.77
C LEU A 293 -9.89 -7.98 23.63
N LEU A 294 -10.94 -7.16 23.75
CA LEU A 294 -12.18 -7.51 24.43
C LEU A 294 -12.96 -8.58 23.65
N LYS A 295 -13.14 -8.41 22.33
CA LYS A 295 -13.81 -9.40 21.45
C LYS A 295 -13.10 -10.76 21.42
N SER A 296 -11.78 -10.76 21.55
CA SER A 296 -11.00 -12.00 21.70
C SER A 296 -11.12 -12.62 23.09
N LYS A 297 -11.82 -11.98 24.03
CA LYS A 297 -12.05 -12.41 25.42
C LYS A 297 -10.75 -12.52 26.23
N VAL A 298 -9.65 -11.91 25.78
CA VAL A 298 -8.38 -11.84 26.52
C VAL A 298 -8.48 -10.80 27.63
N LEU A 299 -9.14 -9.68 27.35
CA LEU A 299 -9.49 -8.65 28.32
C LEU A 299 -10.99 -8.68 28.60
N THR A 300 -11.37 -8.18 29.77
CA THR A 300 -12.75 -7.96 30.20
C THR A 300 -12.93 -6.53 30.67
N CYS A 301 -14.12 -5.97 30.47
CA CYS A 301 -14.48 -4.66 30.99
C CYS A 301 -15.76 -4.79 31.81
N ALA A 302 -15.78 -4.19 33.00
CA ALA A 302 -16.92 -4.26 33.90
C ALA A 302 -18.18 -3.67 33.24
N GLY A 303 -19.27 -4.44 33.19
CA GLY A 303 -20.56 -3.99 32.66
C GLY A 303 -20.69 -4.01 31.14
N ILE A 304 -19.70 -4.52 30.39
CA ILE A 304 -19.74 -4.58 28.92
C ILE A 304 -19.61 -6.03 28.46
N ASN A 305 -20.57 -6.48 27.64
CA ASN A 305 -20.47 -7.78 26.96
C ASN A 305 -19.60 -7.66 25.71
N ALA A 306 -18.53 -8.46 25.62
CA ALA A 306 -17.61 -8.47 24.50
C ALA A 306 -18.28 -8.78 23.15
N ASP A 307 -19.35 -9.58 23.17
CA ASP A 307 -20.04 -10.04 21.96
C ASP A 307 -20.93 -8.95 21.32
N THR A 308 -21.19 -7.84 22.02
CA THR A 308 -22.02 -6.70 21.54
C THR A 308 -21.22 -5.45 21.17
N LEU A 309 -19.89 -5.49 21.23
CA LEU A 309 -19.03 -4.32 21.03
C LEU A 309 -18.94 -3.87 19.57
N ASN A 310 -19.20 -2.58 19.30
CA ASN A 310 -18.85 -1.93 18.03
C ASN A 310 -17.38 -1.42 18.06
N GLU A 311 -16.75 -1.30 16.89
CA GLU A 311 -15.39 -0.78 16.69
C GLU A 311 -15.33 0.76 16.80
N ASN A 312 -16.48 1.43 16.72
CA ASN A 312 -16.58 2.89 16.94
C ASN A 312 -16.67 3.23 18.43
N LEU A 313 -15.83 4.16 18.88
CA LEU A 313 -15.82 4.74 20.23
C LEU A 313 -17.23 5.05 20.76
N ASN A 314 -18.00 5.81 19.98
CA ASN A 314 -19.31 6.32 20.38
C ASN A 314 -20.39 5.23 20.52
N GLU A 315 -20.19 4.05 19.92
CA GLU A 315 -21.15 2.94 19.93
C GLU A 315 -20.64 1.74 20.74
N SER A 316 -19.40 1.78 21.21
CA SER A 316 -18.78 0.70 21.97
C SER A 316 -19.26 0.63 23.43
N GLY A 317 -19.84 1.72 23.95
CA GLY A 317 -20.20 1.83 25.38
C GLY A 317 -19.01 1.92 26.33
N ILE A 318 -17.77 1.96 25.81
CA ILE A 318 -16.55 2.15 26.59
C ILE A 318 -16.40 3.64 26.91
N THR A 319 -16.23 3.96 28.18
CA THR A 319 -16.00 5.33 28.66
C THR A 319 -14.56 5.48 29.14
N MET A 320 -14.10 6.72 29.31
CA MET A 320 -12.75 7.01 29.83
C MET A 320 -12.50 6.41 31.24
N ASN A 321 -13.57 6.20 32.01
CA ASN A 321 -13.53 5.63 33.36
C ASN A 321 -13.78 4.12 33.40
N SER A 322 -14.04 3.49 32.25
CA SER A 322 -14.24 2.05 32.16
C SER A 322 -13.00 1.32 32.68
N ILE A 323 -13.20 0.38 33.61
CA ILE A 323 -12.14 -0.43 34.19
C ILE A 323 -11.96 -1.68 33.33
N ILE A 324 -10.73 -1.90 32.89
CA ILE A 324 -10.31 -3.04 32.08
C ILE A 324 -9.41 -3.94 32.92
N GLU A 325 -9.65 -5.25 32.82
CA GLU A 325 -8.93 -6.29 33.55
C GLU A 325 -8.61 -7.47 32.63
N VAL A 326 -7.58 -8.24 32.98
CA VAL A 326 -7.25 -9.50 32.29
C VAL A 326 -8.29 -10.57 32.62
N ASN A 327 -8.80 -11.26 31.59
CA ASN A 327 -9.73 -12.36 31.79
C ASN A 327 -9.02 -13.60 32.36
N GLN A 328 -9.15 -13.83 33.66
CA GLN A 328 -8.56 -14.98 34.34
C GLN A 328 -9.15 -16.34 33.89
N ASN A 329 -10.38 -16.34 33.36
CA ASN A 329 -11.07 -17.54 32.87
C ASN A 329 -10.98 -17.67 31.35
N PHE A 330 -9.92 -17.14 30.74
CA PHE A 330 -9.74 -17.21 29.29
C PHE A 330 -9.58 -18.66 28.82
N HIS A 331 -10.39 -19.03 27.82
CA HIS A 331 -10.36 -20.35 27.20
C HIS A 331 -10.46 -20.22 25.68
N SER A 332 -9.66 -21.02 24.97
CA SER A 332 -9.66 -21.12 23.51
C SER A 332 -9.42 -22.57 23.09
N ASN A 333 -10.04 -22.97 21.99
CA ASN A 333 -9.85 -24.28 21.36
C ASN A 333 -8.45 -24.42 20.71
N LYS A 334 -7.75 -23.31 20.48
CA LYS A 334 -6.40 -23.28 19.92
C LYS A 334 -5.40 -22.76 20.94
N ILE A 335 -4.25 -23.43 21.06
CA ILE A 335 -3.13 -23.00 21.91
C ILE A 335 -2.51 -21.69 21.36
N LYS A 336 -2.34 -21.61 20.04
CA LYS A 336 -1.83 -20.42 19.35
C LYS A 336 -2.97 -19.65 18.72
N ILE A 337 -3.11 -18.38 19.09
CA ILE A 337 -4.28 -17.55 18.81
C ILE A 337 -3.81 -16.28 18.14
N ASN A 338 -4.31 -16.00 16.95
CA ASN A 338 -4.03 -14.75 16.27
C ASN A 338 -5.10 -13.72 16.62
N ILE A 339 -4.73 -12.72 17.44
CA ILE A 339 -5.59 -11.60 17.84
C ILE A 339 -5.30 -10.36 16.99
N ILE A 340 -4.35 -10.45 16.06
CA ILE A 340 -4.13 -9.43 15.03
C ILE A 340 -5.33 -9.49 14.09
N LYS A 341 -6.43 -8.90 14.54
CA LYS A 341 -7.43 -8.38 13.65
C LYS A 341 -6.80 -7.15 13.05
N PRO A 342 -6.82 -7.04 11.73
CA PRO A 342 -6.31 -5.86 11.09
C PRO A 342 -7.20 -4.65 11.47
N ILE A 343 -6.70 -3.88 12.42
CA ILE A 343 -7.09 -2.51 12.74
C ILE A 343 -6.84 -1.68 11.46
N GLY A 344 -7.65 -0.65 11.19
CA GLY A 344 -7.54 0.32 10.06
C GLY A 344 -6.50 0.08 8.94
N SER A 345 -6.91 0.16 7.67
CA SER A 345 -6.07 0.02 6.45
C SER A 345 -5.33 -1.32 6.24
N ALA A 346 -5.16 -2.15 7.27
CA ALA A 346 -4.65 -3.51 7.16
C ALA A 346 -5.77 -4.56 6.98
N ALA A 347 -7.05 -4.17 7.07
CA ALA A 347 -8.18 -5.10 7.01
C ALA A 347 -8.34 -5.76 5.65
N PRO A 348 -9.02 -6.93 5.56
CA PRO A 348 -9.61 -7.38 4.31
C PRO A 348 -10.78 -6.48 3.85
N ASN A 349 -11.10 -5.40 4.58
CA ASN A 349 -11.89 -4.27 4.11
C ASN A 349 -11.01 -3.28 3.34
N PRO A 350 -11.55 -2.61 2.31
CA PRO A 350 -10.77 -2.02 1.24
C PRO A 350 -9.82 -0.94 1.79
N ILE A 351 -8.54 -1.02 1.39
CA ILE A 351 -7.64 0.14 1.33
C ILE A 351 -8.49 1.33 0.89
N ASP A 352 -8.60 2.36 1.75
CA ASP A 352 -9.38 3.55 1.39
C ASP A 352 -8.73 4.15 0.14
N SER A 353 -9.46 4.07 -0.96
CA SER A 353 -8.99 4.51 -2.26
C SER A 353 -8.87 6.04 -2.30
N LYS A 354 -9.64 6.77 -1.47
CA LYS A 354 -9.67 8.24 -1.45
C LYS A 354 -8.30 8.89 -1.20
N PRO A 355 -7.56 8.58 -0.11
CA PRO A 355 -6.24 9.17 0.14
C PRO A 355 -5.23 8.82 -0.95
N ILE A 356 -5.34 7.63 -1.55
CA ILE A 356 -4.45 7.22 -2.65
C ILE A 356 -4.71 8.09 -3.88
N TYR A 357 -5.97 8.26 -4.27
CA TYR A 357 -6.33 9.15 -5.38
C TYR A 357 -5.89 10.59 -5.14
N ALA A 358 -6.07 11.12 -3.92
CA ALA A 358 -5.58 12.45 -3.57
C ALA A 358 -4.05 12.55 -3.74
N SER A 359 -3.29 11.55 -3.28
CA SER A 359 -1.83 11.53 -3.45
C SER A 359 -1.40 11.44 -4.93
N VAL A 360 -2.16 10.74 -5.77
CA VAL A 360 -1.89 10.66 -7.22
C VAL A 360 -2.05 12.04 -7.85
N ILE A 361 -3.09 12.78 -7.50
CA ILE A 361 -3.33 14.12 -8.03
C ILE A 361 -2.19 15.07 -7.66
N GLU A 362 -1.73 15.05 -6.40
CA GLU A 362 -0.59 15.87 -5.98
C GLU A 362 0.71 15.47 -6.70
N ASP A 363 0.98 14.17 -6.83
CA ASP A 363 2.15 13.68 -7.59
C ASP A 363 2.10 14.12 -9.05
N ARG A 364 0.93 14.06 -9.70
CA ARG A 364 0.72 14.55 -11.07
C ARG A 364 1.06 16.02 -11.20
N LYS A 365 0.71 16.87 -10.23
CA LYS A 365 1.06 18.31 -10.27
C LYS A 365 2.57 18.50 -10.29
N ILE A 366 3.31 17.74 -9.48
CA ILE A 366 4.76 17.81 -9.40
C ILE A 366 5.39 17.31 -10.71
N VAL A 367 4.90 16.19 -11.25
CA VAL A 367 5.39 15.62 -12.52
C VAL A 367 5.13 16.56 -13.70
N ILE A 368 3.95 17.18 -13.76
CA ILE A 368 3.61 18.18 -14.79
C ILE A 368 4.52 19.40 -14.67
N GLN A 369 4.70 19.96 -13.46
CA GLN A 369 5.63 21.08 -13.25
C GLN A 369 7.05 20.74 -13.72
N ALA A 370 7.57 19.56 -13.38
CA ALA A 370 8.88 19.11 -13.81
C ALA A 370 8.98 18.92 -15.34
N ALA A 371 7.93 18.43 -15.99
CA ALA A 371 7.85 18.31 -17.45
C ALA A 371 7.86 19.68 -18.13
N VAL A 372 7.04 20.62 -17.65
CA VAL A 372 6.99 22.00 -18.15
C VAL A 372 8.36 22.67 -18.03
N VAL A 373 9.01 22.60 -16.86
CA VAL A 373 10.35 23.18 -16.66
C VAL A 373 11.37 22.55 -17.61
N ARG A 374 11.33 21.23 -17.81
CA ARG A 374 12.26 20.53 -18.72
C ARG A 374 12.08 20.97 -20.16
N ILE A 375 10.84 21.05 -20.65
CA ILE A 375 10.51 21.50 -22.00
C ILE A 375 10.96 22.96 -22.19
N MET A 376 10.57 23.84 -21.26
CA MET A 376 10.87 25.27 -21.33
C MET A 376 12.37 25.56 -21.24
N LYS A 377 13.11 24.80 -20.43
CA LYS A 377 14.58 24.89 -20.38
C LYS A 377 15.25 24.56 -21.71
N THR A 378 14.70 23.62 -22.49
CA THR A 378 15.23 23.28 -23.81
C THR A 378 14.77 24.26 -24.89
N ARG A 379 13.50 24.68 -24.86
CA ARG A 379 12.90 25.53 -25.91
C ARG A 379 13.19 27.03 -25.71
N GLN A 380 13.45 27.47 -24.48
CA GLN A 380 13.63 28.85 -24.02
C GLN A 380 12.39 29.74 -24.18
N GLN A 381 11.68 29.65 -25.30
CA GLN A 381 10.44 30.36 -25.59
C GLN A 381 9.46 29.44 -26.31
N LEU A 382 8.20 29.39 -25.86
CA LEU A 382 7.20 28.51 -26.46
C LEU A 382 5.78 29.08 -26.32
N LYS A 383 4.95 28.89 -27.36
CA LYS A 383 3.53 29.23 -27.32
C LYS A 383 2.76 28.28 -26.41
N HIS A 384 1.76 28.80 -25.69
CA HIS A 384 0.93 28.02 -24.76
C HIS A 384 0.38 26.74 -25.39
N ALA A 385 -0.20 26.81 -26.59
CA ALA A 385 -0.78 25.64 -27.26
C ALA A 385 0.25 24.53 -27.53
N LEU A 386 1.45 24.90 -28.00
CA LEU A 386 2.54 23.96 -28.27
C LEU A 386 3.12 23.38 -26.97
N LEU A 387 3.25 24.20 -25.93
CA LEU A 387 3.69 23.75 -24.60
C LEU A 387 2.73 22.69 -24.04
N VAL A 388 1.43 22.95 -24.09
CA VAL A 388 0.41 21.99 -23.63
C VAL A 388 0.49 20.68 -24.43
N GLN A 389 0.69 20.75 -25.75
CA GLN A 389 0.84 19.57 -26.60
C GLN A 389 2.08 18.75 -26.24
N GLU A 390 3.25 19.38 -26.12
CA GLU A 390 4.50 18.69 -25.76
C GLU A 390 4.42 18.06 -24.36
N VAL A 391 3.77 18.72 -23.39
CA VAL A 391 3.54 18.16 -22.05
C VAL A 391 2.66 16.91 -22.10
N ILE A 392 1.57 16.94 -22.89
CA ILE A 392 0.68 15.78 -23.05
C ILE A 392 1.43 14.62 -23.70
N GLU A 393 2.20 14.89 -24.76
CA GLU A 393 2.98 13.88 -25.47
C GLU A 393 4.01 13.21 -24.54
N GLN A 394 4.78 14.01 -23.81
CA GLN A 394 5.81 13.53 -22.89
C GLN A 394 5.24 12.66 -21.75
N LEU A 395 4.05 12.98 -21.23
CA LEU A 395 3.46 12.31 -20.07
C LEU A 395 2.50 11.16 -20.43
N SER A 396 2.09 11.06 -21.70
CA SER A 396 1.13 10.06 -22.21
C SER A 396 1.46 8.60 -21.88
N SER A 397 2.75 8.29 -21.72
CA SER A 397 3.22 6.95 -21.34
C SER A 397 2.83 6.55 -19.91
N ARG A 398 2.56 7.51 -19.02
CA ARG A 398 2.26 7.30 -17.59
C ARG A 398 0.81 7.60 -17.23
N PHE A 399 0.30 8.73 -17.68
CA PHE A 399 -1.08 9.14 -17.46
C PHE A 399 -1.52 10.13 -18.53
N LYS A 400 -2.83 10.33 -18.68
CA LYS A 400 -3.39 11.36 -19.55
C LYS A 400 -3.57 12.66 -18.76
N PRO A 401 -2.76 13.72 -18.98
CA PRO A 401 -2.90 14.95 -18.22
C PRO A 401 -4.14 15.72 -18.67
N GLU A 402 -4.86 16.31 -17.72
CA GLU A 402 -5.99 17.19 -18.02
C GLU A 402 -5.50 18.62 -18.29
N ILE A 403 -6.01 19.26 -19.35
CA ILE A 403 -5.61 20.63 -19.73
C ILE A 403 -5.78 21.64 -18.57
N PRO A 404 -6.88 21.63 -17.78
CA PRO A 404 -7.00 22.51 -16.63
C PRO A 404 -5.87 22.35 -15.61
N MET A 405 -5.41 21.11 -15.37
CA MET A 405 -4.32 20.82 -14.46
C MET A 405 -2.97 21.32 -14.98
N ILE A 406 -2.72 21.21 -16.30
CA ILE A 406 -1.52 21.78 -16.93
C ILE A 406 -1.51 23.30 -16.75
N LYS A 407 -2.64 23.97 -17.01
CA LYS A 407 -2.77 25.42 -16.83
C LYS A 407 -2.46 25.85 -15.40
N GLN A 408 -3.06 25.19 -14.41
CA GLN A 408 -2.76 25.43 -12.99
C GLN A 408 -1.27 25.25 -12.66
N CYS A 409 -0.61 24.24 -13.25
CA CYS A 409 0.82 24.02 -13.03
C CYS A 409 1.69 25.11 -13.69
N ILE A 410 1.30 25.62 -14.85
CA ILE A 410 1.98 26.75 -15.50
C ILE A 410 1.82 28.02 -14.65
N ASP A 411 0.62 28.29 -14.14
CA ASP A 411 0.37 29.44 -13.27
C ASP A 411 1.24 29.39 -11.99
N LEU A 412 1.35 28.22 -11.35
CA LEU A 412 2.25 28.01 -10.21
C LEU A 412 3.74 28.21 -10.56
N LEU A 413 4.15 27.94 -11.80
CA LEU A 413 5.53 28.14 -12.24
C LEU A 413 5.82 29.61 -12.60
N LEU A 414 4.80 30.36 -13.04
CA LEU A 414 4.88 31.83 -13.18
C LEU A 414 5.04 32.48 -11.80
N GLU A 415 4.25 32.06 -10.81
CA GLU A 415 4.35 32.57 -9.42
C GLU A 415 5.71 32.27 -8.78
N LYS A 416 6.32 31.14 -9.11
CA LYS A 416 7.66 30.75 -8.65
C LYS A 416 8.80 31.32 -9.48
N GLU A 417 8.50 32.20 -10.44
CA GLU A 417 9.49 32.86 -11.31
C GLU A 417 10.36 31.88 -12.14
N TYR A 418 9.87 30.68 -12.44
CA TYR A 418 10.53 29.78 -13.41
C TYR A 418 10.22 30.17 -14.85
N LEU A 419 9.07 30.81 -15.06
CA LEU A 419 8.56 31.25 -16.37
C LEU A 419 8.12 32.71 -16.27
N GLU A 420 8.15 33.41 -17.39
CA GLU A 420 7.48 34.70 -17.57
C GLU A 420 6.61 34.69 -18.83
N ARG A 421 5.62 35.58 -18.89
CA ARG A 421 4.91 35.87 -20.13
C ARG A 421 5.69 36.90 -20.93
N ASP A 422 5.76 36.70 -22.24
CA ASP A 422 6.37 37.65 -23.15
C ASP A 422 5.67 39.02 -23.08
N SER A 423 6.45 40.10 -23.11
CA SER A 423 5.95 41.48 -23.01
C SER A 423 5.03 41.87 -24.17
N ASN A 424 5.23 41.26 -25.34
CA ASN A 424 4.53 41.59 -26.58
C ASN A 424 3.41 40.59 -26.89
N GLU A 425 3.62 39.30 -26.62
CA GLU A 425 2.65 38.22 -26.90
C GLU A 425 2.23 37.45 -25.64
N ARG A 426 1.01 37.69 -25.15
CA ARG A 426 0.49 37.05 -23.91
C ARG A 426 0.39 35.52 -23.96
N ASP A 427 0.39 34.93 -25.15
CA ASP A 427 0.32 33.49 -25.39
C ASP A 427 1.70 32.81 -25.48
N VAL A 428 2.77 33.58 -25.30
CA VAL A 428 4.14 33.09 -25.33
C VAL A 428 4.74 33.13 -23.94
N PHE A 429 5.33 32.00 -23.52
CA PHE A 429 6.09 31.89 -22.29
C PHE A 429 7.59 31.93 -22.60
N ARG A 430 8.37 32.54 -21.70
CA ARG A 430 9.83 32.50 -21.69
C ARG A 430 10.31 31.85 -20.40
N TYR A 431 11.44 31.16 -20.47
CA TYR A 431 12.08 30.49 -19.34
C TYR A 431 13.09 31.41 -18.67
N LEU A 432 13.09 31.48 -17.33
CA LEU A 432 13.84 32.47 -16.55
C LEU A 432 15.11 31.94 -15.85
N ALA A 433 15.24 30.62 -15.65
CA ALA A 433 16.15 30.03 -14.65
C ALA A 433 17.41 29.32 -15.18
#